data_AF-A0A8H5MQQ3-F1
#
_entry.id   AF-A0A8H5MQQ3-F1
#
_cell.length_a   1.000
_cell.length_b   1.000
_cell.length_c   1.000
_cell.angle_alpha   90.00
_cell.angle_beta   90.00
_cell.angle_gamma   90.00
#
_symmetry.space_group_name_H-M   'P 1'
#
loop_
_entity.id
_entity.type
_entity.pdbx_description
1 polymer ?
#
loop_
_entity_poly.entity_id
_entity_poly.type
_entity_poly.pdbx_seq_one_letter_code
_entity_poly.pdbx_strand_id
1 'polypeptide(L)'
;MSQSNVGYPSLYEDGDQRHYSREEVREEGRTHPNVNTEGYLHKEGIMNELKDADTNRIVADRMKHEPGFAATMHGNKPSRGAEIDAELAREDAEQLEKKKGKTDSMPGKKMEHNTSKSEWEQQMDQEEKEARAKHSSR
;
A
#
# COMPACT_ATOMS: atom_id res chain seq x y z
N MET A 1 33.52 16.04 -11.32
CA MET A 1 32.21 15.93 -11.99
C MET A 1 31.81 14.47 -11.89
N SER A 2 30.68 14.17 -11.24
CA SER A 2 30.21 12.79 -11.09
C SER A 2 29.70 12.30 -12.45
N GLN A 3 30.43 11.39 -13.09
CA GLN A 3 29.94 10.71 -14.29
C GLN A 3 29.20 9.45 -13.83
N SER A 4 27.89 9.38 -14.09
CA SER A 4 27.13 8.16 -13.86
C SER A 4 27.36 7.17 -15.01
N ASN A 5 27.17 5.88 -14.77
CA ASN A 5 27.31 4.84 -15.80
C ASN A 5 26.34 4.99 -16.98
N VAL A 6 25.33 5.86 -16.85
CA VAL A 6 24.26 6.06 -17.82
C VAL A 6 24.33 7.40 -18.56
N GLY A 7 25.37 8.22 -18.32
CA GLY A 7 25.63 9.44 -19.10
C GLY A 7 25.54 10.73 -18.28
N TYR A 8 25.21 11.84 -18.95
CA TYR A 8 25.20 13.17 -18.33
C TYR A 8 23.86 13.41 -17.61
N PRO A 9 23.85 13.81 -16.32
CA PRO A 9 22.62 14.04 -15.57
C PRO A 9 21.68 15.08 -16.17
N SER A 10 22.21 16.05 -16.94
CA SER A 10 21.42 17.12 -17.56
C SER A 10 20.50 16.67 -18.70
N LEU A 11 20.63 15.43 -19.17
CA LEU A 11 19.78 14.86 -20.22
C LEU A 11 18.51 14.22 -19.67
N TYR A 12 18.45 14.01 -18.35
CA TYR A 12 17.39 13.27 -17.68
C TYR A 12 16.57 14.24 -16.82
N GLU A 13 15.24 14.02 -16.78
CA GLU A 13 14.35 14.75 -15.90
C GLU A 13 14.39 14.15 -14.48
N ASP A 14 13.96 14.94 -13.49
CA ASP A 14 13.89 14.49 -12.10
C ASP A 14 12.95 13.28 -11.99
N GLY A 15 13.52 12.11 -11.68
CA GLY A 15 12.79 10.85 -11.55
C GLY A 15 13.03 9.83 -12.67
N ASP A 16 13.71 10.21 -13.75
CA ASP A 16 14.12 9.29 -14.82
C ASP A 16 15.21 8.32 -14.36
N GLN A 17 16.07 8.77 -13.45
CA GLN A 17 17.09 7.94 -12.80
C GLN A 17 16.61 7.54 -11.41
N ARG A 18 16.34 6.24 -11.24
CA ARG A 18 16.01 5.65 -9.95
C ARG A 18 17.20 4.86 -9.43
N HIS A 19 17.46 4.98 -8.14
CA HIS A 19 18.47 4.22 -7.42
C HIS A 19 17.80 3.57 -6.22
N TYR A 20 17.87 2.25 -6.13
CA TYR A 20 17.30 1.52 -4.99
C TYR A 20 18.35 1.29 -3.90
N SER A 21 17.97 1.55 -2.65
CA SER A 21 18.79 1.17 -1.51
C SER A 21 18.76 -0.34 -1.32
N ARG A 22 19.80 -0.88 -0.67
CA ARG A 22 19.88 -2.33 -0.38
C ARG A 22 18.72 -2.82 0.48
N GLU A 23 18.20 -1.96 1.35
CA GLU A 23 17.07 -2.26 2.23
C GLU A 23 15.77 -2.39 1.42
N GLU A 24 15.48 -1.43 0.53
CA GLU A 24 14.32 -1.49 -0.37
C GLU A 24 14.34 -2.73 -1.27
N VAL A 25 15.51 -3.10 -1.81
CA VAL A 25 15.68 -4.31 -2.62
C VAL A 25 15.33 -5.58 -1.82
N ARG A 26 15.72 -5.60 -0.54
CA ARG A 26 15.45 -6.73 0.35
C ARG A 26 13.99 -6.81 0.77
N GLU A 27 13.35 -5.66 0.99
CA GLU A 27 11.92 -5.60 1.27
C GLU A 27 11.11 -6.10 0.08
N GLU A 28 11.45 -5.70 -1.14
CA GLU A 28 10.77 -6.20 -2.33
C GLU A 28 10.99 -7.71 -2.54
N GLY A 29 12.14 -8.25 -2.14
CA GLY A 29 12.35 -9.69 -2.15
C GLY A 29 11.44 -10.46 -1.17
N ARG A 30 10.93 -9.80 -0.13
CA ARG A 30 9.99 -10.40 0.84
C ARG A 30 8.55 -10.34 0.33
N THR A 31 8.17 -9.23 -0.31
CA THR A 31 6.83 -9.07 -0.92
C THR A 31 6.66 -9.95 -2.15
N HIS A 32 7.75 -10.16 -2.91
CA HIS A 32 7.78 -10.95 -4.15
C HIS A 32 8.67 -12.20 -4.01
N PRO A 33 8.24 -13.26 -3.29
CA PRO A 33 9.08 -14.41 -2.92
C PRO A 33 9.56 -15.26 -4.12
N ASN A 34 8.93 -15.09 -5.29
CA ASN A 34 9.29 -15.81 -6.51
C ASN A 34 10.37 -15.09 -7.34
N VAL A 35 10.79 -13.89 -6.93
CA VAL A 35 11.77 -13.07 -7.66
C VAL A 35 13.02 -12.88 -6.82
N ASN A 36 14.18 -13.18 -7.39
CA ASN A 36 15.46 -12.96 -6.73
C ASN A 36 15.92 -11.51 -6.90
N THR A 37 15.41 -10.62 -6.04
CA THR A 37 15.73 -9.17 -6.08
C THR A 37 17.17 -8.86 -5.67
N GLU A 38 17.76 -9.65 -4.76
CA GLU A 38 19.14 -9.46 -4.28
C GLU A 38 20.21 -9.97 -5.26
N GLY A 39 19.78 -10.61 -6.37
CA GLY A 39 20.65 -11.18 -7.40
C GLY A 39 21.69 -10.21 -7.97
N TYR A 40 22.83 -10.73 -8.41
CA TYR A 40 23.97 -9.91 -8.87
C TYR A 40 23.74 -9.25 -10.24
N LEU A 41 22.85 -9.80 -11.07
CA LEU A 41 22.54 -9.24 -12.38
C LEU A 41 21.28 -8.35 -12.31
N HIS A 42 21.43 -7.09 -12.71
CA HIS A 42 20.34 -6.15 -13.03
C HIS A 42 19.33 -5.83 -11.91
N LYS A 43 19.81 -5.57 -10.68
CA LYS A 43 18.98 -5.17 -9.53
C LYS A 43 18.02 -4.02 -9.84
N GLU A 44 18.53 -2.94 -10.41
CA GLU A 44 17.71 -1.76 -10.75
C GLU A 44 16.61 -2.10 -11.76
N GLY A 45 16.90 -2.97 -12.74
CA GLY A 45 15.93 -3.41 -13.74
C GLY A 45 14.82 -4.27 -13.13
N ILE A 46 15.17 -5.23 -12.28
CA ILE A 46 14.21 -6.08 -11.56
C ILE A 46 13.31 -5.24 -10.66
N MET A 47 13.89 -4.28 -9.94
CA MET A 47 13.13 -3.40 -9.05
C MET A 47 12.18 -2.47 -9.82
N ASN A 48 12.62 -1.94 -10.96
CA ASN A 48 11.73 -1.17 -11.84
C ASN A 48 10.54 -2.03 -12.29
N GLU A 49 10.80 -3.25 -12.77
CA GLU A 49 9.75 -4.16 -13.25
C GLU A 49 8.76 -4.54 -12.15
N LEU A 50 9.24 -4.81 -10.94
CA LEU A 50 8.37 -5.10 -9.79
C LEU A 50 7.49 -3.91 -9.41
N LYS A 51 8.07 -2.70 -9.33
CA LYS A 51 7.28 -1.49 -9.04
C LYS A 51 6.28 -1.17 -10.15
N ASP A 52 6.63 -1.43 -11.40
CA ASP A 52 5.70 -1.28 -12.53
C ASP A 52 4.58 -2.31 -12.48
N ALA A 53 4.88 -3.56 -12.09
CA ALA A 53 3.86 -4.59 -11.90
C ALA A 53 2.89 -4.24 -10.76
N ASP A 54 3.42 -3.75 -9.63
CA ASP A 54 2.60 -3.36 -8.47
C ASP A 54 1.73 -2.13 -8.76
N THR A 55 2.29 -1.11 -9.41
CA THR A 55 1.51 0.06 -9.83
C THR A 55 0.40 -0.33 -10.81
N ASN A 56 0.71 -1.18 -11.80
CA ASN A 56 -0.30 -1.69 -12.72
C ASN A 56 -1.38 -2.50 -12.01
N ARG A 57 -1.01 -3.31 -11.00
CA ARG A 57 -1.98 -4.08 -10.21
C ARG A 57 -2.91 -3.15 -9.43
N ILE A 58 -2.38 -2.13 -8.77
CA ILE A 58 -3.16 -1.15 -8.01
C ILE A 58 -4.10 -0.37 -8.94
N VAL A 59 -3.58 0.08 -10.09
CA VAL A 59 -4.39 0.78 -11.10
C VAL A 59 -5.50 -0.12 -11.63
N ALA A 60 -5.20 -1.38 -11.94
CA ALA A 60 -6.19 -2.35 -12.40
C ALA A 60 -7.24 -2.67 -11.34
N ASP A 61 -6.86 -2.69 -10.07
CA ASP A 61 -7.79 -2.90 -8.96
C ASP A 61 -8.75 -1.70 -8.80
N ARG A 62 -8.21 -0.48 -8.81
CA ARG A 62 -9.01 0.75 -8.81
C ARG A 62 -9.93 0.84 -10.02
N MET A 63 -9.45 0.48 -11.21
CA MET A 63 -10.29 0.43 -12.41
C MET A 63 -11.47 -0.53 -12.29
N LYS A 64 -11.37 -1.59 -11.48
CA LYS A 64 -12.47 -2.55 -11.26
C LYS A 64 -13.45 -2.09 -10.19
N HIS A 65 -12.96 -1.43 -9.14
CA HIS A 65 -13.75 -1.10 -7.96
C HIS A 65 -14.29 0.33 -7.94
N GLU A 66 -13.60 1.27 -8.60
CA GLU A 66 -13.97 2.68 -8.61
C GLU A 66 -14.70 3.04 -9.92
N PRO A 67 -16.03 3.29 -9.87
CA PRO A 67 -16.75 3.74 -11.05
C PRO A 67 -16.24 5.13 -11.47
N GLY A 68 -15.91 5.26 -12.77
CA GLY A 68 -15.44 6.52 -13.34
C GLY A 68 -13.93 6.77 -13.27
N PHE A 69 -13.16 5.95 -12.55
CA PHE A 69 -11.71 6.10 -12.41
C PHE A 69 -10.98 6.12 -13.77
N ALA A 70 -11.38 5.23 -14.69
CA ALA A 70 -10.81 5.20 -16.04
C ALA A 70 -10.99 6.53 -16.81
N ALA A 71 -12.16 7.18 -16.68
CA ALA A 71 -12.41 8.46 -17.34
C ALA A 71 -11.49 9.54 -16.75
N THR A 72 -11.39 9.59 -15.41
CA THR A 72 -10.53 10.56 -14.73
C THR A 72 -9.04 10.38 -15.04
N MET A 73 -8.58 9.13 -15.15
CA MET A 73 -7.19 8.80 -15.50
C MET A 73 -6.82 9.30 -16.90
N HIS A 74 -7.76 9.32 -17.83
CA HIS A 74 -7.57 9.82 -19.19
C HIS A 74 -7.91 11.31 -19.36
N GLY A 75 -8.21 12.04 -18.26
CA GLY A 75 -8.56 13.46 -18.30
C GLY A 75 -9.97 13.76 -18.82
N ASN A 76 -10.83 12.74 -18.89
CA ASN A 76 -12.22 12.85 -19.34
C ASN A 76 -13.17 12.97 -18.15
N LYS A 77 -14.36 13.55 -18.39
CA LYS A 77 -15.43 13.56 -17.40
C LYS A 77 -16.06 12.16 -17.30
N PRO A 78 -16.24 11.60 -16.09
CA PRO A 78 -16.96 10.35 -15.91
C PRO A 78 -18.40 10.46 -16.42
N SER A 79 -19.02 9.32 -16.75
CA SER A 79 -20.41 9.32 -17.18
C SER A 79 -21.33 9.64 -16.00
N ARG A 80 -22.52 10.19 -16.28
CA ARG A 80 -23.52 10.49 -15.24
C ARG A 80 -23.88 9.27 -14.39
N GLY A 81 -23.87 8.07 -14.98
CA GLY A 81 -24.08 6.83 -14.23
C GLY A 81 -22.92 6.50 -13.29
N ALA A 82 -21.68 6.65 -13.77
CA ALA A 82 -20.49 6.41 -12.94
C ALA A 82 -20.35 7.41 -11.79
N GLU A 83 -20.78 8.67 -11.99
CA GLU A 83 -20.86 9.66 -10.91
C GLU A 83 -21.83 9.25 -9.81
N ILE A 84 -23.02 8.75 -10.19
CA ILE A 84 -24.05 8.27 -9.25
C ILE A 84 -23.56 7.01 -8.52
N ASP A 85 -22.96 6.06 -9.22
CA ASP A 85 -22.41 4.84 -8.60
C ASP A 85 -21.28 5.18 -7.61
N ALA A 86 -20.45 6.19 -7.93
CA ALA A 86 -19.41 6.68 -7.02
C ALA A 86 -19.98 7.39 -5.78
N GLU A 87 -21.10 8.08 -5.91
CA GLU A 87 -21.82 8.70 -4.79
C GLU A 87 -22.44 7.63 -3.89
N LEU A 88 -23.14 6.66 -4.47
CA LEU A 88 -23.75 5.54 -3.75
C LEU A 88 -22.71 4.72 -2.97
N ALA A 89 -21.58 4.38 -3.60
CA ALA A 89 -20.50 3.64 -2.96
C ALA A 89 -19.90 4.39 -1.75
N ARG A 90 -19.83 5.72 -1.82
CA ARG A 90 -19.36 6.57 -0.71
C ARG A 90 -20.38 6.62 0.43
N GLU A 91 -21.65 6.81 0.11
CA GLU A 91 -22.74 6.80 1.10
C GLU A 91 -22.82 5.45 1.84
N ASP A 92 -22.70 4.34 1.11
CA ASP A 92 -22.70 3.00 1.69
C ASP A 92 -21.51 2.76 2.63
N ALA A 93 -20.32 3.23 2.26
CA ALA A 93 -19.14 3.16 3.10
C ALA A 93 -19.32 3.94 4.42
N GLU A 94 -19.82 5.17 4.35
CA GLU A 94 -20.09 5.98 5.54
C GLU A 94 -21.14 5.36 6.47
N GLN A 95 -22.19 4.78 5.89
CA GLN A 95 -23.21 4.09 6.67
C GLN A 95 -22.65 2.84 7.36
N LEU A 96 -21.77 2.10 6.71
CA LEU A 96 -21.08 0.96 7.30
C LEU A 96 -20.15 1.38 8.44
N GLU A 97 -19.41 2.47 8.32
CA GLU A 97 -18.58 3.00 9.41
C GLU A 97 -19.41 3.41 10.63
N LYS A 98 -20.51 4.15 10.41
CA LYS A 98 -21.45 4.54 11.47
C LYS A 98 -22.06 3.32 12.17
N LYS A 99 -22.33 2.23 11.43
CA LYS A 99 -22.84 0.97 11.99
C LYS A 99 -21.75 0.22 12.77
N LYS A 100 -20.54 0.10 12.25
CA LYS A 100 -19.40 -0.57 12.93
C LYS A 100 -19.08 0.09 14.28
N GLY A 101 -19.00 1.42 14.33
CA GLY A 101 -18.78 2.15 15.57
C GLY A 101 -19.89 1.94 16.61
N LYS A 102 -21.16 1.82 16.16
CA LYS A 102 -22.30 1.50 17.04
C LYS A 102 -22.26 0.06 17.55
N THR A 103 -21.79 -0.90 16.74
CA THR A 103 -21.69 -2.31 17.15
C THR A 103 -20.53 -2.61 18.10
N ASP A 104 -19.42 -1.85 18.04
CA ASP A 104 -18.36 -1.94 19.05
C ASP A 104 -18.73 -1.26 20.37
N SER A 105 -19.62 -0.28 20.32
CA SER A 105 -20.12 0.45 21.50
C SER A 105 -21.32 -0.23 22.20
N MET A 106 -21.77 -1.43 21.78
CA MET A 106 -22.92 -2.08 22.41
C MET A 106 -22.59 -2.66 23.80
N PRO A 107 -23.26 -2.21 24.89
CA PRO A 107 -23.08 -2.78 26.23
C PRO A 107 -23.67 -4.19 26.25
N GLY A 108 -22.83 -5.19 26.08
CA GLY A 108 -23.25 -6.60 25.95
C GLY A 108 -22.36 -7.44 25.03
N LYS A 109 -21.51 -6.81 24.21
CA LYS A 109 -20.42 -7.53 23.52
C LYS A 109 -19.43 -7.98 24.61
N LYS A 110 -19.51 -9.25 25.02
CA LYS A 110 -18.57 -9.82 25.99
C LYS A 110 -17.19 -9.75 25.35
N MET A 111 -16.27 -9.00 25.95
CA MET A 111 -14.85 -9.17 25.68
C MET A 111 -14.51 -10.57 26.17
N GLU A 112 -14.31 -11.49 25.22
CA GLU A 112 -13.92 -12.88 25.47
C GLU A 112 -12.47 -12.89 25.99
N HIS A 113 -12.27 -12.50 27.25
CA HIS A 113 -10.95 -12.31 27.88
C HIS A 113 -10.12 -13.61 28.05
N ASN A 114 -10.71 -14.77 27.77
CA ASN A 114 -10.10 -16.09 27.97
C ASN A 114 -10.16 -16.96 26.69
N THR A 115 -10.09 -16.34 25.52
CA THR A 115 -9.91 -17.08 24.26
C THR A 115 -8.46 -16.97 23.80
N SER A 116 -7.91 -18.03 23.22
CA SER A 116 -6.54 -18.04 22.67
C SER A 116 -6.27 -16.90 21.69
N LYS A 117 -7.33 -16.42 21.01
CA LYS A 117 -7.28 -15.27 20.11
C LYS A 117 -7.05 -13.94 20.86
N SER A 118 -7.65 -13.77 22.04
CA SER A 118 -7.45 -12.58 22.88
C SER A 118 -6.07 -12.53 23.53
N GLU A 119 -5.48 -13.67 23.87
CA GLU A 119 -4.11 -13.75 24.43
C GLU A 119 -3.06 -13.41 23.37
N TRP A 120 -3.27 -13.87 22.14
CA TRP A 120 -2.40 -13.55 21.02
C TRP A 120 -2.46 -12.05 20.66
N GLU A 121 -3.66 -11.46 20.64
CA GLU A 121 -3.82 -10.01 20.46
C GLU A 121 -3.15 -9.21 21.59
N GLN A 122 -3.26 -9.66 22.86
CA GLN A 122 -2.58 -9.01 23.98
C GLN A 122 -1.05 -9.09 23.88
N GLN A 123 -0.50 -10.21 23.41
CA GLN A 123 0.95 -10.35 23.17
C GLN A 123 1.43 -9.40 22.07
N MET A 124 0.70 -9.32 20.96
CA MET A 124 1.03 -8.42 19.86
C MET A 124 0.97 -6.95 20.30
N ASP A 125 -0.05 -6.57 21.06
CA ASP A 125 -0.24 -5.19 21.54
C ASP A 125 0.81 -4.80 22.61
N GLN A 126 1.31 -5.77 23.38
CA GLN A 126 2.46 -5.58 24.28
C GLN A 126 3.78 -5.46 23.50
N GLU A 127 3.98 -6.32 22.50
CA GLU A 127 5.18 -6.31 21.65
C GLU A 127 5.28 -5.01 20.83
N GLU A 128 4.15 -4.50 20.31
CA GLU A 128 4.07 -3.21 19.61
C GLU A 128 4.38 -2.04 20.55
N LYS A 129 3.86 -2.05 21.79
CA LYS A 129 4.19 -1.04 22.81
C LYS A 129 5.66 -1.09 23.20
N GLU A 130 6.24 -2.27 23.34
CA GLU A 130 7.67 -2.42 23.60
C GLU A 130 8.52 -1.96 22.42
N ALA A 131 8.14 -2.30 21.18
CA ALA A 131 8.82 -1.83 19.98
C ALA A 131 8.76 -0.30 19.91
N ARG A 132 7.59 0.29 20.16
CA ARG A 132 7.43 1.75 20.20
C ARG A 132 8.24 2.40 21.32
N ALA A 133 8.34 1.77 22.49
CA ALA A 133 9.19 2.25 23.58
C ALA A 133 10.69 2.14 23.27
N LYS A 134 11.12 1.06 22.60
CA LYS A 134 12.49 0.87 22.08
C LYS A 134 12.83 1.88 20.98
N HIS A 135 11.85 2.30 20.18
CA HIS A 135 11.99 3.35 19.17
C HIS A 135 11.88 4.78 19.74
N SER A 136 11.25 4.95 20.91
CA SER A 136 11.11 6.25 21.60
C SER A 136 12.27 6.58 22.55
N SER A 137 13.16 5.62 22.84
CA SER A 137 14.31 5.78 23.75
C SER A 137 15.65 5.96 23.02
N ARG A 138 15.63 6.49 21.80
CA ARG A 138 16.82 6.75 20.99
C ARG A 138 16.93 8.20 20.57
#